data_AF-A0A953UP27-F1
#
_entry.id   AF-A0A953UP27-F1
#
_cell.length_a   1.000
_cell.length_b   1.000
_cell.length_c   1.000
_cell.angle_alpha   90.00
_cell.angle_beta   90.00
_cell.angle_gamma   90.00
#
_symmetry.space_group_name_H-M   'P 1'
#
loop_
_entity.id
_entity.type
_entity.pdbx_description
1 polymer ?
#
loop_
_entity_poly.entity_id
_entity_poly.type
_entity_poly.pdbx_seq_one_letter_code
_entity_poly.pdbx_strand_id
1 'polypeptide(L)'
;ITSFVDFLISFAILMAIMTWYRCWPDWRVVSLPFFIALAFGGAIGAGLWLCALNVEYRDFRYIVPFIVQLGLYVSPVGFSSSLVPSKWRLLYSLNPMVGVIDGFRWALLRGEAHLYWPGLLASTGLTAILCLSGTWYFRKMERTFADVI
;
A
#
# COMPACT_ATOMS: atom_id res chain seq x y z
N ILE A 1 -6.20 -6.09 -19.46
CA ILE A 1 -7.65 -6.32 -19.70
C ILE A 1 -8.27 -7.01 -18.49
N THR A 2 -7.75 -8.16 -18.04
CA THR A 2 -8.23 -8.87 -16.83
C THR A 2 -8.31 -7.97 -15.59
N SER A 3 -7.21 -7.31 -15.19
CA SER A 3 -7.19 -6.44 -14.01
C SER A 3 -8.15 -5.25 -14.10
N PHE A 4 -8.46 -4.78 -15.32
CA PHE A 4 -9.42 -3.70 -15.52
C PHE A 4 -10.86 -4.19 -15.33
N VAL A 5 -11.16 -5.41 -15.81
CA VAL A 5 -12.45 -6.06 -15.59
C VAL A 5 -12.64 -6.36 -14.09
N ASP A 6 -11.61 -6.88 -13.42
CA ASP A 6 -11.65 -7.16 -11.97
C ASP A 6 -11.89 -5.88 -11.16
N PHE A 7 -11.24 -4.77 -11.56
CA PHE A 7 -11.48 -3.46 -10.97
C PHE A 7 -12.93 -3.00 -11.19
N LEU A 8 -13.47 -3.13 -12.41
CA LEU A 8 -14.83 -2.70 -12.73
C LEU A 8 -15.87 -3.48 -11.92
N ILE A 9 -15.70 -4.80 -11.79
CA ILE A 9 -16.56 -5.67 -10.98
C ILE A 9 -16.48 -5.24 -9.51
N SER A 10 -15.25 -5.08 -8.99
CA SER A 10 -15.03 -4.68 -7.59
C SER A 10 -15.62 -3.29 -7.29
N PHE A 11 -15.49 -2.35 -8.22
CA PHE A 11 -16.05 -1.01 -8.12
C PHE A 11 -17.59 -1.03 -8.16
N ALA A 12 -18.18 -1.84 -9.05
CA ALA A 12 -19.64 -2.01 -9.10
C ALA A 12 -20.20 -2.58 -7.79
N ILE A 13 -19.54 -3.59 -7.22
CA ILE A 13 -19.90 -4.16 -5.91
C ILE A 13 -19.79 -3.11 -4.81
N LEU A 14 -18.71 -2.33 -4.79
CA LEU A 14 -18.53 -1.23 -3.84
C LEU A 14 -19.68 -0.22 -3.92
N MET A 15 -20.04 0.23 -5.13
CA MET A 15 -21.15 1.17 -5.33
C MET A 15 -22.50 0.59 -4.87
N ALA A 16 -22.75 -0.70 -5.12
CA ALA A 16 -23.96 -1.37 -4.66
C ALA A 16 -24.05 -1.41 -3.12
N ILE A 17 -22.95 -1.76 -2.45
CA ILE A 17 -22.85 -1.77 -0.99
C ILE A 17 -23.01 -0.35 -0.42
N MET A 18 -22.34 0.64 -1.00
CA MET A 18 -22.45 2.04 -0.54
C MET A 18 -23.88 2.57 -0.65
N THR A 19 -24.60 2.20 -1.72
CA THR A 19 -26.01 2.54 -1.90
C THR A 19 -26.88 1.86 -0.85
N TRP A 20 -26.64 0.57 -0.57
CA TRP A 20 -27.35 -0.20 0.45
C TRP A 20 -27.17 0.38 1.86
N TYR A 21 -25.93 0.66 2.25
CA TYR A 21 -25.58 1.25 3.55
C TYR A 21 -25.81 2.76 3.62
N ARG A 22 -26.28 3.39 2.54
CA ARG A 22 -26.49 4.85 2.41
C ARG A 22 -25.26 5.69 2.76
N CYS A 23 -24.07 5.11 2.61
CA CYS A 23 -22.81 5.77 2.90
C CYS A 23 -22.25 6.31 1.59
N TRP A 24 -22.57 7.56 1.26
CA TRP A 24 -22.02 8.24 0.09
C TRP A 24 -20.79 9.04 0.48
N PRO A 25 -19.73 8.97 -0.35
CA PRO A 25 -18.46 9.60 -0.03
C PRO A 25 -18.62 11.12 -0.15
N ASP A 26 -17.89 11.86 0.68
CA ASP A 26 -17.99 13.32 0.80
C ASP A 26 -16.87 14.02 0.00
N TRP A 27 -16.68 15.32 0.17
CA TRP A 27 -15.58 16.10 -0.42
C TRP A 27 -14.17 15.49 -0.21
N ARG A 28 -14.03 14.61 0.78
CA ARG A 28 -12.83 13.83 1.08
C ARG A 28 -12.39 12.92 -0.08
N VAL A 29 -13.26 12.62 -1.06
CA VAL A 29 -12.87 11.92 -2.30
C VAL A 29 -11.72 12.63 -3.02
N VAL A 30 -11.59 13.94 -2.87
CA VAL A 30 -10.49 14.73 -3.45
C VAL A 30 -9.11 14.31 -2.93
N SER A 31 -9.03 13.64 -1.76
CA SER A 31 -7.77 13.07 -1.27
C SER A 31 -7.42 11.70 -1.85
N LEU A 32 -8.31 11.06 -2.62
CA LEU A 32 -8.02 9.75 -3.23
C LEU A 32 -6.79 9.76 -4.14
N PRO A 33 -6.56 10.76 -5.01
CA PRO A 33 -5.35 10.83 -5.83
C PRO A 33 -4.05 10.77 -5.00
N PHE A 34 -4.05 11.41 -3.83
CA PHE A 34 -2.90 11.35 -2.91
C PHE A 34 -2.69 9.93 -2.37
N PHE A 35 -3.75 9.25 -1.92
CA PHE A 35 -3.62 7.86 -1.44
C PHE A 35 -3.28 6.86 -2.54
N ILE A 36 -3.76 7.10 -3.77
CA ILE A 36 -3.35 6.33 -4.96
C ILE A 36 -1.86 6.51 -5.23
N ALA A 37 -1.37 7.76 -5.21
CA ALA A 37 0.06 8.04 -5.38
C ALA A 37 0.91 7.39 -4.28
N LEU A 38 0.43 7.40 -3.03
CA LEU A 38 1.10 6.73 -1.92
C LEU A 38 1.13 5.21 -2.10
N ALA A 39 0.01 4.59 -2.51
CA ALA A 39 -0.05 3.17 -2.83
C ALA A 39 0.91 2.78 -3.95
N PHE A 40 0.93 3.60 -5.01
CA PHE A 40 1.81 3.41 -6.15
C PHE A 40 3.29 3.55 -5.77
N GLY A 41 3.63 4.55 -4.95
CA GLY A 41 4.96 4.69 -4.38
C GLY A 41 5.37 3.48 -3.56
N GLY A 42 4.49 3.00 -2.67
CA GLY A 42 4.75 1.80 -1.87
C GLY A 42 5.01 0.57 -2.73
N ALA A 43 4.18 0.36 -3.77
CA ALA A 43 4.33 -0.73 -4.71
C ALA A 43 5.63 -0.63 -5.53
N ILE A 44 5.99 0.56 -6.01
CA ILE A 44 7.25 0.78 -6.74
C ILE A 44 8.45 0.55 -5.83
N GLY A 45 8.48 1.15 -4.64
CA GLY A 45 9.61 1.01 -3.72
C GLY A 45 9.86 -0.45 -3.34
N ALA A 46 8.80 -1.19 -2.99
CA ALA A 46 8.91 -2.62 -2.70
C ALA A 46 9.28 -3.41 -3.95
N GLY A 47 8.67 -3.11 -5.09
CA GLY A 47 8.94 -3.75 -6.37
C GLY A 47 10.40 -3.62 -6.81
N LEU A 48 10.99 -2.44 -6.68
CA LEU A 48 12.41 -2.20 -7.01
C LEU A 48 13.35 -3.03 -6.15
N TRP A 49 13.07 -3.11 -4.84
CA TRP A 49 13.83 -3.98 -3.93
C TRP A 49 13.72 -5.45 -4.32
N LEU A 50 12.50 -5.93 -4.54
CA LEU A 50 12.27 -7.32 -4.93
C LEU A 50 12.88 -7.65 -6.30
N CYS A 51 12.84 -6.73 -7.26
CA CYS A 51 13.49 -6.88 -8.56
C CYS A 51 15.00 -7.00 -8.41
N ALA A 52 15.65 -6.08 -7.68
CA ALA A 52 17.10 -6.13 -7.47
C ALA A 52 17.54 -7.43 -6.78
N LEU A 53 16.81 -7.86 -5.74
CA LEU A 53 17.08 -9.10 -5.02
C LEU A 53 16.82 -10.35 -5.87
N ASN A 54 15.80 -10.35 -6.74
CA ASN A 54 15.50 -11.50 -7.59
C ASN A 54 16.62 -11.81 -8.58
N VAL A 55 17.29 -10.76 -9.09
CA VAL A 55 18.37 -10.93 -10.04
C VAL A 55 19.67 -11.39 -9.35
N GLU A 56 19.95 -10.89 -8.13
CA GLU A 56 21.07 -11.37 -7.32
C GLU A 56 20.84 -12.78 -6.77
N TYR A 57 19.60 -13.09 -6.37
CA TYR A 57 19.19 -14.34 -5.74
C TYR A 57 17.92 -14.91 -6.38
N ARG A 58 18.08 -15.95 -7.20
CA ARG A 58 16.97 -16.59 -7.94
C ARG A 58 15.87 -17.17 -7.04
N ASP A 59 16.19 -17.52 -5.80
CA ASP A 59 15.25 -18.12 -4.84
C ASP A 59 14.17 -17.13 -4.36
N PHE A 60 14.41 -15.82 -4.46
CA PHE A 60 13.41 -14.81 -4.09
C PHE A 60 12.14 -14.90 -4.93
N ARG A 61 12.20 -15.48 -6.14
CA ARG A 61 11.02 -15.70 -6.99
C ARG A 61 9.94 -16.52 -6.28
N TYR A 62 10.32 -17.47 -5.43
CA TYR A 62 9.38 -18.32 -4.70
C TYR A 62 8.87 -17.66 -3.40
N ILE A 63 9.67 -16.78 -2.81
CA ILE A 63 9.37 -16.13 -1.52
C ILE A 63 8.45 -14.91 -1.71
N VAL A 64 8.59 -14.18 -2.83
CA VAL A 64 7.75 -13.01 -3.16
C VAL A 64 6.25 -13.24 -2.95
N PRO A 65 5.60 -14.27 -3.53
CA PRO A 65 4.16 -14.48 -3.33
C PRO A 65 3.80 -14.69 -1.86
N PHE A 66 4.66 -15.35 -1.09
CA PHE A 66 4.46 -15.56 0.35
C PHE A 66 4.55 -14.24 1.14
N ILE A 67 5.52 -13.38 0.83
CA ILE A 67 5.66 -12.05 1.45
C ILE A 67 4.42 -11.19 1.16
N VAL A 68 3.95 -11.19 -0.10
CA VAL A 68 2.75 -10.43 -0.48
C VAL A 68 1.51 -10.94 0.26
N GLN A 69 1.37 -12.28 0.36
CA GLN A 69 0.26 -12.89 1.09
C GLN A 69 0.30 -12.58 2.59
N LEU A 70 1.47 -12.67 3.22
CA LEU A 70 1.64 -12.23 4.61
C LEU A 70 1.36 -10.73 4.78
N GLY A 71 1.78 -9.92 3.82
CA GLY A 71 1.53 -8.48 3.80
C GLY A 71 0.04 -8.15 3.91
N LEU A 72 -0.82 -8.91 3.24
CA LEU A 72 -2.27 -8.73 3.32
C LEU A 72 -2.81 -8.94 4.75
N TYR A 73 -2.28 -9.92 5.49
CA TYR A 73 -2.70 -10.18 6.88
C TYR A 73 -2.15 -9.16 7.87
N VAL A 74 -0.96 -8.61 7.61
CA VAL A 74 -0.35 -7.58 8.46
C VAL A 74 -0.99 -6.20 8.23
N SER A 75 -1.62 -5.99 7.07
CA SER A 75 -2.33 -4.76 6.74
C SER A 75 -3.77 -4.71 7.28
N PRO A 76 -4.36 -3.51 7.45
CA PRO A 76 -5.70 -3.32 8.03
C PRO A 76 -6.80 -3.59 7.00
N VAL A 77 -6.67 -4.72 6.28
CA VAL A 77 -7.62 -5.17 5.27
C VAL A 77 -8.82 -5.85 5.95
N GLY A 78 -8.55 -6.82 6.82
CA GLY A 78 -9.58 -7.58 7.53
C GLY A 78 -10.08 -6.96 8.84
N PHE A 79 -9.35 -5.98 9.39
CA PHE A 79 -9.67 -5.35 10.67
C PHE A 79 -9.40 -3.85 10.64
N SER A 80 -10.06 -3.10 11.53
CA SER A 80 -9.83 -1.67 11.65
C SER A 80 -8.56 -1.38 12.45
N SER A 81 -7.73 -0.44 11.99
CA SER A 81 -6.55 0.02 12.72
C SER A 81 -6.89 0.65 14.08
N SER A 82 -8.15 1.05 14.29
CA SER A 82 -8.66 1.56 15.56
C SER A 82 -8.73 0.52 16.68
N LEU A 83 -8.72 -0.78 16.34
CA LEU A 83 -8.69 -1.86 17.32
C LEU A 83 -7.30 -2.08 17.94
N VAL A 84 -6.25 -1.55 17.29
CA VAL A 84 -4.87 -1.67 17.76
C VAL A 84 -4.64 -0.72 18.95
N PRO A 85 -4.12 -1.20 20.09
CA PRO A 85 -3.83 -0.36 21.24
C PRO A 85 -2.91 0.82 20.87
N SER A 86 -3.13 1.98 21.49
CA SER A 86 -2.41 3.23 21.18
C SER A 86 -0.88 3.09 21.19
N LYS A 87 -0.32 2.28 22.11
CA LYS A 87 1.12 1.99 22.20
C LYS A 87 1.68 1.30 20.96
N TRP A 88 0.90 0.42 20.33
CA TRP A 88 1.32 -0.35 19.16
C TRP A 88 0.90 0.30 17.84
N ARG A 89 0.01 1.29 17.88
CA ARG A 89 -0.53 1.95 16.70
C ARG A 89 0.56 2.63 15.85
N LEU A 90 1.59 3.20 16.48
CA LEU A 90 2.72 3.79 15.76
C LEU A 90 3.58 2.72 15.07
N LEU A 91 3.91 1.63 15.77
CA LEU A 91 4.65 0.50 15.21
C LEU A 91 3.87 -0.14 14.05
N TYR A 92 2.55 -0.28 14.21
CA TYR A 92 1.67 -0.77 13.17
C TYR A 92 1.67 0.15 11.93
N SER A 93 1.73 1.46 12.13
CA SER A 93 1.81 2.46 11.06
C SER A 93 3.14 2.47 10.28
N LEU A 94 4.14 1.68 10.72
CA LEU A 94 5.35 1.39 9.94
C LEU A 94 5.09 0.44 8.77
N ASN A 95 3.86 0.00 8.55
CA ASN A 95 3.47 -0.60 7.28
C ASN A 95 2.93 0.52 6.36
N PRO A 96 3.55 0.80 5.21
CA PRO A 96 3.11 1.88 4.31
C PRO A 96 1.67 1.67 3.82
N MET A 97 1.20 0.42 3.73
CA MET A 97 -0.17 0.10 3.35
C MET A 97 -1.20 0.46 4.42
N VAL A 98 -0.81 0.64 5.69
CA VAL A 98 -1.72 1.07 6.76
C VAL A 98 -2.26 2.47 6.47
N GLY A 99 -1.36 3.43 6.22
CA GLY A 99 -1.75 4.81 5.88
C GLY A 99 -2.57 4.89 4.59
N VAL A 100 -2.26 4.04 3.60
CA VAL A 100 -3.03 3.94 2.35
C VAL A 100 -4.45 3.46 2.64
N ILE A 101 -4.61 2.28 3.25
CA ILE A 101 -5.91 1.64 3.46
C ILE A 101 -6.80 2.48 4.38
N ASP A 102 -6.24 3.01 5.47
CA ASP A 102 -6.99 3.90 6.38
C ASP A 102 -7.41 5.19 5.66
N GLY A 103 -6.55 5.72 4.78
CA GLY A 103 -6.86 6.88 3.95
C GLY A 103 -8.02 6.65 2.97
N PHE A 104 -8.02 5.50 2.28
CA PHE A 104 -9.14 5.10 1.41
C PHE A 104 -10.45 4.96 2.20
N ARG A 105 -10.41 4.31 3.38
CA ARG A 105 -11.58 4.17 4.26
C ARG A 105 -12.09 5.52 4.73
N TRP A 106 -11.19 6.41 5.15
CA TRP A 106 -11.52 7.77 5.59
C TRP A 106 -12.17 8.61 4.48
N ALA A 107 -11.66 8.50 3.25
CA ALA A 107 -12.19 9.23 2.10
C ALA A 107 -13.56 8.69 1.63
N LEU A 108 -13.74 7.36 1.60
CA LEU A 108 -14.94 6.73 1.05
C LEU A 108 -16.08 6.59 2.07
N LEU A 109 -15.79 6.34 3.35
CA LEU A 109 -16.80 6.11 4.39
C LEU A 109 -17.20 7.38 5.15
N ARG A 110 -17.20 8.54 4.46
CA ARG A 110 -17.61 9.84 5.05
C ARG A 110 -16.89 10.20 6.37
N GLY A 111 -15.65 9.73 6.55
CA GLY A 111 -14.89 9.99 7.77
C GLY A 111 -15.35 9.21 9.02
N GLU A 112 -16.19 8.17 8.89
CA GLU A 112 -16.45 7.25 10.01
C GLU A 112 -15.19 6.51 10.45
N ALA A 113 -14.29 6.24 9.49
CA ALA A 113 -12.94 5.78 9.79
C ALA A 113 -12.11 6.95 10.33
N HIS A 114 -11.48 6.79 11.50
CA HIS A 114 -10.63 7.81 12.11
C HIS A 114 -9.20 7.72 11.57
N LEU A 115 -8.77 8.77 10.87
CA LEU A 115 -7.41 8.87 10.35
C LEU A 115 -6.43 9.24 11.47
N TYR A 116 -5.46 8.37 11.72
CA TYR A 116 -4.39 8.64 12.68
C TYR A 116 -3.27 9.41 11.99
N TRP A 117 -3.27 10.74 12.15
CA TRP A 117 -2.31 11.64 11.49
C TRP A 117 -0.83 11.27 11.68
N PRO A 118 -0.35 10.91 12.90
CA PRO A 118 1.04 10.49 13.06
C PRO A 118 1.36 9.21 12.29
N GLY A 119 0.39 8.29 12.19
CA GLY A 119 0.53 7.08 11.40
C GLY A 119 0.59 7.35 9.91
N LEU A 120 -0.25 8.25 9.40
CA LEU A 120 -0.21 8.64 7.99
C LEU A 120 1.14 9.28 7.63
N LEU A 121 1.66 10.17 8.48
CA LEU A 121 2.99 10.78 8.27
C LEU A 121 4.10 9.73 8.30
N ALA A 122 4.04 8.78 9.24
CA ALA A 122 5.00 7.68 9.32
C ALA A 122 4.94 6.78 8.06
N SER A 123 3.75 6.38 7.62
CA SER A 123 3.57 5.57 6.40
C SER A 123 4.02 6.33 5.14
N THR A 124 3.77 7.64 5.07
CA THR A 124 4.21 8.50 3.95
C THR A 124 5.72 8.64 3.91
N GLY A 125 6.34 8.96 5.06
CA GLY A 125 7.79 9.05 5.18
C GLY A 125 8.48 7.73 4.87
N LEU A 126 7.93 6.61 5.36
CA LEU A 126 8.46 5.29 5.05
C LEU A 126 8.33 4.94 3.58
N THR A 127 7.20 5.28 2.94
CA THR A 127 7.02 5.07 1.50
C THR A 127 8.05 5.84 0.69
N ALA A 128 8.32 7.11 1.06
CA ALA A 128 9.37 7.90 0.42
C ALA A 128 10.76 7.28 0.63
N ILE A 129 11.10 6.83 1.84
CA ILE A 129 12.36 6.13 2.13
C ILE A 129 12.47 4.84 1.31
N LEU A 130 11.39 4.06 1.22
CA LEU A 130 11.33 2.82 0.45
C LEU A 130 11.56 3.08 -1.05
N CYS A 131 10.93 4.13 -1.60
CA CYS A 131 11.13 4.53 -3.00
C CYS A 131 12.56 4.99 -3.27
N LEU A 132 13.10 5.86 -2.42
CA LEU A 132 14.45 6.41 -2.56
C LEU A 132 15.52 5.31 -2.43
N SER A 133 15.40 4.48 -1.39
CA SER A 133 16.32 3.36 -1.16
C SER A 133 16.22 2.29 -2.26
N GLY A 134 15.00 1.93 -2.70
CA GLY A 134 14.78 0.98 -3.78
C GLY A 134 15.36 1.48 -5.10
N THR A 135 15.15 2.75 -5.43
CA THR A 135 15.73 3.37 -6.64
C THR A 135 17.25 3.40 -6.58
N TRP A 136 17.82 3.78 -5.43
CA TRP A 136 19.27 3.82 -5.24
C TRP A 136 19.90 2.43 -5.37
N TYR A 137 19.33 1.43 -4.71
CA TYR A 137 19.83 0.05 -4.73
C TYR A 137 19.69 -0.59 -6.12
N PHE A 138 18.55 -0.39 -6.79
CA PHE A 138 18.33 -0.84 -8.16
C PHE A 138 19.38 -0.26 -9.12
N ARG A 139 19.64 1.05 -9.06
CA ARG A 139 20.66 1.70 -9.91
C ARG A 139 22.09 1.24 -9.59
N LYS A 140 22.37 0.88 -8.33
CA LYS A 140 23.67 0.30 -7.95
C LYS A 140 23.86 -1.06 -8.60
N MET A 141 22.82 -1.90 -8.56
CA MET A 141 22.85 -3.24 -9.15
C MET A 141 22.90 -3.20 -10.68
N GLU A 142 22.22 -2.24 -11.31
CA GLU A 142 22.27 -2.01 -12.76
C GLU A 142 23.71 -1.86 -13.28
N ARG A 143 24.57 -1.18 -12.52
CA ARG A 143 26.00 -1.02 -12.87
C ARG A 143 26.78 -2.32 -12.82
N THR A 144 26.43 -3.23 -11.91
CA THR A 144 27.05 -4.56 -11.80
C THR A 144 26.55 -5.49 -12.92
N PHE A 145 25.32 -5.33 -13.40
CA PHE A 145 24.81 -6.12 -14.54
C PHE A 145 25.52 -5.83 -15.85
N ALA A 146 25.95 -4.58 -16.07
CA ALA A 146 26.67 -4.21 -17.28
C ALA A 146 28.07 -4.87 -17.39
N ASP A 147 28.66 -5.31 -16.27
CA ASP A 147 29.98 -5.98 -16.26
C ASP A 147 29.89 -7.52 -16.32
N VAL A 148 28.69 -8.10 -16.15
CA VAL A 148 28.49 -9.56 -16.06
C VAL A 148 27.86 -10.17 -17.33
N ILE A 149 27.41 -9.34 -18.29
CA ILE A 149 26.81 -9.78 -19.57
C ILE A 149 27.77 -9.52 -20.73
#